data_AF-L0D8P9-F1
#
_entry.id   AF-L0D8P9-F1
#
_cell.length_a   1.000
_cell.length_b   1.000
_cell.length_c   1.000
_cell.angle_alpha   90.00
_cell.angle_beta   90.00
_cell.angle_gamma   90.00
#
_symmetry.space_group_name_H-M   'P 1'
#
loop_
_entity.id
_entity.type
_entity.pdbx_description
1 polymer ?
#
loop_
_entity_poly.entity_id
_entity_poly.type
_entity_poly.pdbx_seq_one_letter_code
_entity_poly.pdbx_strand_id
1 'polypeptide(L)'
;MPDVEELFKQLRELPQRQYSDLIRKVDGERRQAVEREERERPPARGMSPLEFAQWIARRHFAIDKGISQILYLPSEAPAEEVRLLEVNELAHIPENAPIEAVDFMPDIEGVTYQLFVADVTPRQFDAILAGRLALPAGWVLEGYQAILPGDR
;
A
#
# COMPACT_ATOMS: atom_id res chain seq x y z
N MET A 1 -22.76 2.62 -12.58
CA MET A 1 -22.34 2.49 -11.17
C MET A 1 -23.47 3.00 -10.30
N PRO A 2 -23.77 2.38 -9.16
CA PRO A 2 -24.69 2.96 -8.19
C PRO A 2 -24.15 4.32 -7.71
N ASP A 3 -25.07 5.23 -7.38
CA ASP A 3 -24.76 6.53 -6.81
C ASP A 3 -24.15 6.36 -5.40
N VAL A 4 -23.02 7.03 -5.15
CA VAL A 4 -22.29 6.96 -3.89
C VAL A 4 -23.12 7.54 -2.75
N GLU A 5 -23.90 8.60 -3.00
CA GLU A 5 -24.75 9.20 -1.96
C GLU A 5 -25.87 8.24 -1.54
N GLU A 6 -26.49 7.55 -2.49
CA GLU A 6 -27.54 6.57 -2.23
C GLU A 6 -26.99 5.34 -1.47
N LEU A 7 -25.79 4.86 -1.82
CA LEU A 7 -25.12 3.81 -1.06
C LEU A 7 -24.84 4.25 0.38
N PHE A 8 -24.38 5.49 0.57
CA PHE A 8 -24.09 6.01 1.90
C PHE A 8 -25.34 6.10 2.76
N LYS A 9 -26.46 6.54 2.18
CA LYS A 9 -27.76 6.55 2.85
C LYS A 9 -28.18 5.15 3.29
N GLN A 10 -28.11 4.17 2.38
CA GLN A 10 -28.46 2.78 2.68
C GLN A 10 -27.59 2.19 3.79
N LEU A 11 -26.28 2.43 3.76
CA LEU A 11 -25.36 1.95 4.79
C LEU A 11 -25.64 2.56 6.17
N ARG A 12 -26.06 3.83 6.24
CA ARG A 12 -26.42 4.50 7.50
C ARG A 12 -27.70 3.98 8.12
N GLU A 13 -28.63 3.47 7.31
CA GLU A 13 -29.90 2.92 7.77
C GLU A 13 -29.76 1.46 8.28
N LEU A 14 -28.63 0.79 8.00
CA LEU A 14 -28.39 -0.57 8.47
C LEU A 14 -28.23 -0.63 10.00
N PRO A 15 -28.83 -1.64 10.67
CA PRO A 15 -28.49 -1.95 12.05
C PRO A 15 -26.98 -2.22 12.21
N GLN A 16 -26.39 -1.76 13.32
CA GLN A 16 -24.94 -1.86 13.60
C GLN A 16 -24.35 -3.25 13.30
N ARG A 17 -25.08 -4.32 13.66
CA ARG A 17 -24.64 -5.71 13.39
C ARG A 17 -24.59 -6.01 11.90
N GLN A 18 -25.62 -5.63 11.14
CA GLN A 18 -25.68 -5.87 9.70
C GLN A 18 -24.62 -5.04 8.96
N TYR A 19 -24.42 -3.79 9.38
CA TYR A 19 -23.30 -2.98 8.89
C TYR A 19 -21.95 -3.68 9.12
N SER A 20 -21.70 -4.14 10.35
CA SER A 20 -20.44 -4.82 10.69
C SER A 20 -20.22 -6.10 9.89
N ASP A 21 -21.27 -6.90 9.70
CA ASP A 21 -21.21 -8.13 8.92
C ASP A 21 -20.98 -7.85 7.43
N LEU A 22 -21.58 -6.78 6.90
CA LEU A 22 -21.35 -6.33 5.53
C LEU A 22 -19.89 -5.89 5.32
N ILE A 23 -19.35 -5.05 6.20
CA ILE A 23 -17.94 -4.61 6.11
C ILE A 23 -17.01 -5.82 6.13
N ARG A 24 -17.20 -6.77 7.07
CA ARG A 24 -16.41 -8.01 7.13
C ARG A 24 -16.50 -8.82 5.84
N LYS A 25 -17.69 -8.90 5.25
CA LYS A 25 -17.89 -9.63 3.98
C LYS A 25 -17.14 -8.97 2.84
N VAL A 26 -17.26 -7.66 2.69
CA VAL A 26 -16.54 -6.89 1.66
C VAL A 26 -15.02 -7.05 1.82
N ASP A 27 -14.52 -6.98 3.06
CA ASP A 27 -13.10 -7.20 3.34
C ASP A 27 -12.64 -8.62 3.00
N GLY A 28 -13.49 -9.61 3.29
CA GLY A 28 -13.25 -11.01 2.92
C GLY A 28 -13.15 -11.19 1.41
N GLU A 29 -14.09 -10.60 0.67
CA GLU A 29 -14.11 -10.67 -0.81
C GLU A 29 -12.90 -9.97 -1.43
N ARG A 30 -12.47 -8.82 -0.91
CA ARG A 30 -11.25 -8.12 -1.36
C ARG A 30 -10.00 -8.98 -1.15
N ARG A 31 -9.83 -9.56 0.03
CA ARG A 31 -8.70 -10.46 0.32
C ARG A 31 -8.71 -11.68 -0.59
N GLN A 32 -9.86 -12.31 -0.79
CA GLN A 32 -10.00 -13.44 -1.70
C GLN A 32 -9.70 -13.08 -3.16
N ALA A 33 -10.01 -11.86 -3.59
CA ALA A 33 -9.67 -11.40 -4.93
C ALA A 33 -8.16 -11.29 -5.12
N VAL A 34 -7.44 -10.73 -4.14
CA VAL A 34 -5.97 -10.68 -4.16
C VAL A 34 -5.37 -12.08 -4.10
N GLU A 35 -5.83 -12.95 -3.20
CA GLU A 35 -5.36 -14.35 -3.12
C GLU A 35 -5.57 -15.11 -4.44
N ARG A 36 -6.68 -14.84 -5.15
CA ARG A 36 -6.94 -15.44 -6.46
C ARG A 36 -5.96 -14.91 -7.51
N GLU A 37 -5.76 -13.60 -7.55
CA GLU A 37 -4.81 -12.98 -8.47
C GLU A 37 -3.39 -13.48 -8.24
N GLU A 38 -2.97 -13.64 -6.98
CA GLU A 38 -1.68 -14.23 -6.62
C GLU A 38 -1.51 -15.65 -7.13
N ARG A 39 -2.57 -16.47 -7.08
CA ARG A 39 -2.53 -17.83 -7.64
C ARG A 39 -2.46 -17.83 -9.16
N GLU A 40 -3.14 -16.89 -9.80
CA GLU A 40 -3.17 -16.77 -11.26
C GLU A 40 -1.87 -16.14 -11.82
N ARG A 41 -1.27 -15.23 -11.06
CA ARG A 41 -0.08 -14.45 -11.41
C ARG A 41 0.84 -14.32 -10.19
N PRO A 42 1.48 -15.41 -9.77
CA PRO A 42 2.45 -15.33 -8.70
C PRO A 42 3.64 -14.47 -9.15
N PRO A 43 4.37 -13.87 -8.20
CA PRO A 43 5.68 -13.32 -8.50
C PRO A 43 6.53 -14.43 -9.11
N ALA A 44 7.25 -14.10 -10.17
CA ALA A 44 8.02 -15.07 -10.91
C ALA A 44 9.39 -14.50 -11.26
N ARG A 45 10.33 -15.41 -11.52
CA ARG A 45 11.68 -15.05 -11.95
C ARG A 45 11.62 -14.19 -13.22
N GLY A 46 12.31 -13.05 -13.18
CA GLY A 46 12.36 -12.11 -14.31
C GLY A 46 11.23 -11.06 -14.33
N MET A 47 10.34 -11.08 -13.33
CA MET A 47 9.46 -9.94 -13.04
C MET A 47 10.33 -8.70 -12.78
N SER A 48 9.93 -7.55 -13.33
CA SER A 48 10.63 -6.28 -13.09
C SER A 48 10.35 -5.74 -11.67
N PRO A 49 11.20 -4.82 -11.16
CA PRO A 49 10.97 -4.21 -9.85
C PRO A 49 9.62 -3.49 -9.73
N LEU A 50 9.16 -2.85 -10.81
CA LEU A 50 7.86 -2.18 -10.85
C LEU A 50 6.70 -3.18 -10.79
N GLU A 51 6.75 -4.25 -11.58
CA GLU A 51 5.72 -5.29 -11.55
C GLU A 51 5.64 -5.94 -10.16
N PHE A 52 6.80 -6.16 -9.52
CA PHE A 52 6.86 -6.65 -8.15
C PHE A 52 6.28 -5.64 -7.15
N ALA A 53 6.65 -4.35 -7.25
CA ALA A 53 6.11 -3.27 -6.42
C ALA A 53 4.58 -3.17 -6.52
N GLN A 54 4.03 -3.23 -7.74
CA GLN A 54 2.59 -3.25 -7.97
C GLN A 54 1.93 -4.48 -7.36
N TRP A 55 2.54 -5.66 -7.54
CA TRP A 55 2.01 -6.90 -6.99
C TRP A 55 1.95 -6.87 -5.45
N ILE A 56 3.03 -6.46 -4.78
CA ILE A 56 3.06 -6.41 -3.31
C ILE A 56 2.17 -5.28 -2.77
N ALA A 57 2.08 -4.13 -3.46
CA ALA A 57 1.20 -3.03 -3.07
C ALA A 57 -0.28 -3.47 -3.01
N ARG A 58 -0.74 -4.29 -3.96
CA ARG A 58 -2.11 -4.85 -3.93
C ARG A 58 -2.37 -5.69 -2.68
N ARG A 59 -1.36 -6.41 -2.19
CA ARG A 59 -1.44 -7.18 -0.94
C ARG A 59 -1.57 -6.27 0.27
N HIS A 60 -0.75 -5.21 0.31
CA HIS A 60 -0.80 -4.23 1.39
C HIS A 60 -2.17 -3.56 1.46
N PHE A 61 -2.74 -3.10 0.34
CA PHE A 61 -4.10 -2.54 0.29
C PHE A 61 -5.20 -3.52 0.73
N ALA A 62 -5.02 -4.83 0.51
CA ALA A 62 -6.01 -5.83 0.93
C ALA A 62 -5.94 -6.16 2.43
N ILE A 63 -4.78 -5.95 3.05
CA ILE A 63 -4.52 -6.25 4.46
C ILE A 63 -4.78 -5.02 5.33
N ASP A 64 -4.22 -3.87 4.95
CA ASP A 64 -4.36 -2.62 5.69
C ASP A 64 -5.24 -1.62 4.94
N LYS A 65 -6.34 -1.23 5.59
CA LYS A 65 -7.33 -0.30 5.05
C LYS A 65 -6.99 1.16 5.28
N GLY A 66 -6.01 1.44 6.14
CA GLY A 66 -5.53 2.78 6.37
C GLY A 66 -4.67 3.28 5.22
N ILE A 67 -4.07 2.37 4.43
CA ILE A 67 -3.24 2.74 3.29
C ILE A 67 -4.11 3.35 2.18
N SER A 68 -3.90 4.64 1.94
CA SER A 68 -4.60 5.43 0.93
C SER A 68 -3.87 5.46 -0.42
N GLN A 69 -2.54 5.33 -0.38
CA GLN A 69 -1.67 5.27 -1.55
C GLN A 69 -0.32 4.65 -1.17
N ILE A 70 0.35 4.05 -2.15
CA ILE A 70 1.72 3.55 -2.01
C ILE A 70 2.56 4.20 -3.10
N LEU A 71 3.74 4.72 -2.75
CA LEU A 71 4.71 5.24 -3.70
C LEU A 71 5.84 4.24 -3.87
N TYR A 72 6.07 3.78 -5.10
CA TYR A 72 7.29 3.07 -5.46
C TYR A 72 8.41 4.05 -5.78
N LEU A 73 9.55 3.93 -5.11
CA LEU A 73 10.70 4.83 -5.23
C LEU A 73 11.90 4.13 -5.90
N PRO A 74 12.00 4.12 -7.25
CA PRO A 74 13.07 3.41 -7.97
C PRO A 74 14.40 4.17 -8.00
N SER A 75 14.38 5.49 -7.89
CA SER A 75 15.57 6.32 -8.07
C SER A 75 16.57 6.08 -6.96
N GLU A 76 17.85 5.95 -7.35
CA GLU A 76 18.98 5.66 -6.46
C GLU A 76 18.84 4.33 -5.67
N ALA A 77 17.85 3.50 -6.00
CA ALA A 77 17.73 2.17 -5.46
C ALA A 77 18.69 1.21 -6.17
N PRO A 78 19.40 0.34 -5.42
CA PRO A 78 20.05 -0.82 -6.00
C PRO A 78 19.08 -1.65 -6.85
N ALA A 79 19.59 -2.33 -7.88
CA ALA A 79 18.76 -3.07 -8.84
C ALA A 79 17.88 -4.17 -8.20
N GLU A 80 18.33 -4.72 -7.07
CA GLU A 80 17.63 -5.76 -6.31
C GLU A 80 16.83 -5.19 -5.13
N GLU A 81 16.67 -3.86 -5.02
CA GLU A 81 15.97 -3.21 -3.91
C GLU A 81 14.66 -2.58 -4.39
N VAL A 82 13.57 -2.86 -3.68
CA VAL A 82 12.26 -2.24 -3.90
C VAL A 82 11.88 -1.45 -2.66
N ARG A 83 11.60 -0.16 -2.84
CA ARG A 83 11.26 0.78 -1.76
C ARG A 83 9.84 1.26 -1.92
N LEU A 84 9.04 1.08 -0.87
CA LEU A 84 7.65 1.52 -0.82
C LEU A 84 7.44 2.52 0.32
N LEU A 85 6.88 3.68 0.00
CA LEU A 85 6.39 4.63 0.99
C LEU A 85 4.86 4.55 1.04
N GLU A 86 4.32 4.15 2.19
CA GLU A 86 2.89 3.90 2.36
C GLU A 86 2.25 5.07 3.10
N VAL A 87 1.26 5.73 2.50
CA VAL A 87 0.54 6.80 3.17
C VAL A 87 -0.68 6.21 3.87
N ASN A 88 -0.58 6.10 5.19
CA ASN A 88 -1.52 5.39 6.03
C ASN A 88 -2.31 6.36 6.92
N GLU A 89 -3.61 6.48 6.63
CA GLU A 89 -4.58 7.34 7.31
C GLU A 89 -4.87 6.90 8.75
N LEU A 90 -4.62 5.62 9.06
CA LEU A 90 -4.91 5.03 10.37
C LEU A 90 -3.64 4.76 11.18
N ALA A 91 -2.45 5.09 10.64
CA ALA A 91 -1.20 4.94 11.35
C ALA A 91 -1.11 5.94 12.52
N HIS A 92 -0.75 5.43 13.70
CA HIS A 92 -0.55 6.23 14.91
C HIS A 92 0.92 6.61 15.08
N ILE A 93 1.47 7.35 14.11
CA ILE A 93 2.86 7.81 14.11
C ILE A 93 2.90 9.29 14.50
N PRO A 94 3.74 9.70 15.47
CA PRO A 94 3.93 11.12 15.78
C PRO A 94 4.44 11.90 14.56
N GLU A 95 3.92 13.10 14.32
CA GLU A 95 4.24 13.89 13.11
C GLU A 95 5.73 14.21 12.94
N ASN A 96 6.46 14.32 14.06
CA ASN A 96 7.88 14.62 14.11
C ASN A 96 8.76 13.37 14.28
N ALA A 97 8.18 12.17 14.29
CA ALA A 97 8.95 10.94 14.31
C ALA A 97 9.77 10.81 13.02
N PRO A 98 11.01 10.30 13.09
CA PRO A 98 11.77 9.96 11.90
C PRO A 98 11.02 8.90 11.09
N ILE A 99 11.15 8.98 9.76
CA ILE A 99 10.61 7.94 8.87
C ILE A 99 11.61 6.79 8.85
N GLU A 100 11.16 5.60 9.24
CA GLU A 100 11.98 4.41 9.32
C GLU A 100 11.56 3.43 8.22
N ALA A 101 12.54 2.96 7.44
CA ALA A 101 12.33 1.88 6.50
C ALA A 101 12.51 0.54 7.22
N VAL A 102 11.51 -0.32 7.10
CA VAL A 102 11.52 -1.69 7.63
C VAL A 102 11.85 -2.64 6.50
N ASP A 103 12.82 -3.52 6.73
CA ASP A 103 13.07 -4.66 5.85
C ASP A 103 11.89 -5.64 5.96
N PHE A 104 11.14 -5.74 4.88
CA PHE A 104 9.99 -6.62 4.74
C PHE A 104 10.32 -7.76 3.78
N MET A 105 11.45 -8.45 4.00
CA MET A 105 11.90 -9.57 3.17
C MET A 105 10.78 -10.61 3.00
N PRO A 106 10.15 -10.68 1.81
CA PRO A 106 9.10 -11.63 1.58
C PRO A 106 9.73 -12.96 1.13
N ASP A 107 9.40 -14.06 1.80
CA ASP A 107 9.85 -15.40 1.38
C ASP A 107 9.02 -15.85 0.16
N ILE A 108 9.44 -15.41 -1.02
CA ILE A 108 8.77 -15.67 -2.29
C ILE A 108 9.75 -16.39 -3.22
N GLU A 109 9.42 -17.63 -3.56
CA GLU A 109 10.24 -18.43 -4.46
C GLU A 109 10.42 -17.75 -5.82
N GLY A 110 11.68 -17.58 -6.24
CA GLY A 110 12.02 -17.02 -7.55
C GLY A 110 12.09 -15.49 -7.61
N VAL A 111 11.80 -14.78 -6.52
CA VAL A 111 12.04 -13.34 -6.38
C VAL A 111 13.31 -13.09 -5.59
N THR A 112 14.17 -12.20 -6.09
CA THR A 112 15.45 -11.83 -5.44
C THR A 112 15.43 -10.43 -4.83
N TYR A 113 14.30 -9.72 -4.92
CA TYR A 113 14.16 -8.37 -4.43
C TYR A 113 14.16 -8.31 -2.90
N GLN A 114 14.98 -7.43 -2.34
CA GLN A 114 14.86 -6.96 -0.97
C GLN A 114 13.81 -5.84 -0.93
N LEU A 115 12.75 -6.05 -0.16
CA LEU A 115 11.66 -5.09 -0.03
C LEU A 115 11.84 -4.27 1.24
N PHE A 116 11.83 -2.95 1.10
CA PHE A 116 11.77 -2.02 2.21
C PHE A 116 10.49 -1.21 2.17
N VAL A 117 9.84 -1.07 3.31
CA VAL A 117 8.56 -0.37 3.45
C VAL A 117 8.68 0.67 4.56
N ALA A 118 8.18 1.88 4.31
CA ALA A 118 8.08 2.93 5.32
C ALA A 118 6.65 3.49 5.35
N ASP A 119 6.02 3.43 6.52
CA ASP A 119 4.72 4.05 6.76
C ASP A 119 4.86 5.53 7.09
N VAL A 120 3.99 6.35 6.52
CA VAL A 120 3.84 7.76 6.85
C VAL A 120 2.38 8.12 7.01
N THR A 121 2.08 9.03 7.93
CA THR A 121 0.76 9.68 7.95
C THR A 121 0.62 10.67 6.79
N PRO A 122 -0.61 11.08 6.40
CA PRO A 122 -0.80 12.12 5.39
C PRO A 122 -0.07 13.43 5.71
N ARG A 123 -0.02 13.82 6.99
CA ARG A 123 0.71 15.02 7.43
C ARG A 123 2.22 14.90 7.27
N GLN A 124 2.77 13.72 7.57
CA GLN A 124 4.19 13.44 7.30
C GLN A 124 4.47 13.45 5.81
N PHE A 125 3.58 12.87 4.99
CA PHE A 125 3.69 12.92 3.54
C PHE A 125 3.71 14.36 2.99
N ASP A 126 2.78 15.22 3.46
CA ASP A 126 2.79 16.64 3.12
C ASP A 126 4.08 17.35 3.55
N ALA A 127 4.64 16.97 4.71
CA ALA A 127 5.91 17.51 5.19
C ALA A 127 7.11 17.03 4.33
N ILE A 128 7.09 15.79 3.86
CA ILE A 128 8.10 15.25 2.92
C ILE A 128 8.04 16.00 1.60
N LEU A 129 6.84 16.16 1.02
CA LEU A 129 6.65 16.93 -0.22
C LEU A 129 7.14 18.38 -0.09
N ALA A 130 6.98 18.98 1.09
CA ALA A 130 7.45 20.32 1.39
C ALA A 130 8.94 20.39 1.79
N GLY A 131 9.67 19.28 1.81
CA GLY A 131 11.08 19.22 2.21
C GLY A 131 11.32 19.50 3.71
N ARG A 132 10.28 19.40 4.55
CA ARG A 132 10.35 19.63 6.00
C ARG A 132 10.61 18.36 6.81
N LEU A 133 10.36 17.20 6.23
CA LEU A 133 10.65 15.90 6.83
C LEU A 133 11.47 15.08 5.84
N ALA A 134 12.58 14.52 6.31
CA ALA A 134 13.47 13.73 5.48
C ALA A 134 12.93 12.30 5.32
N LEU A 135 13.14 11.73 4.14
CA LEU A 135 12.98 10.30 3.88
C LEU A 135 14.12 9.50 4.52
N PRO A 136 13.99 8.16 4.61
CA PRO A 136 15.11 7.29 4.94
C PRO A 136 16.34 7.55 4.07
N ALA A 137 17.54 7.27 4.59
CA ALA A 137 18.77 7.52 3.86
C ALA A 137 18.78 6.82 2.48
N GLY A 138 19.11 7.57 1.44
CA GLY A 138 19.14 7.09 0.06
C GLY A 138 17.78 7.00 -0.64
N TRP A 139 16.68 7.31 0.05
CA TRP A 139 15.35 7.37 -0.56
C TRP A 139 15.09 8.78 -1.11
N VAL A 140 14.58 8.86 -2.33
CA VAL A 140 14.21 10.12 -2.99
C VAL A 140 12.84 9.99 -3.64
N LEU A 141 12.10 11.09 -3.72
CA LEU A 141 10.84 11.15 -4.45
C LEU A 141 11.05 11.31 -5.96
N GLU A 142 12.24 11.68 -6.44
CA GLU A 142 12.50 11.84 -7.88
C GLU A 142 12.09 10.55 -8.63
N GLY A 143 11.24 10.68 -9.66
CA GLY A 143 10.83 9.54 -10.48
C GLY A 143 9.93 8.51 -9.78
N TYR A 144 9.29 8.87 -8.66
CA TYR A 144 8.34 7.97 -7.98
C TYR A 144 7.17 7.57 -8.89
N GLN A 145 6.61 6.39 -8.62
CA GLN A 145 5.38 5.92 -9.24
C GLN A 145 4.31 5.73 -8.15
N ALA A 146 3.21 6.47 -8.27
CA ALA A 146 2.06 6.27 -7.39
C ALA A 146 1.30 5.01 -7.80
N ILE A 147 0.95 4.20 -6.82
CA ILE A 147 0.07 3.04 -6.93
C ILE A 147 -1.13 3.32 -6.04
N LEU A 148 -2.33 3.33 -6.61
CA LEU A 148 -3.57 3.60 -5.90
C LEU A 148 -4.35 2.31 -5.63
N PRO A 149 -5.19 2.30 -4.58
CA PRO A 149 -6.10 1.18 -4.34
C PRO A 149 -6.98 0.91 -5.56
N GLY A 150 -6.88 -0.31 -6.10
CA GLY A 150 -7.68 -0.76 -7.24
C GLY A 150 -7.02 -0.58 -8.61
N ASP A 151 -5.81 -0.02 -8.68
CA ASP A 151 -5.00 -0.03 -9.91
C ASP A 151 -4.66 -1.48 -10.31
N ARG A 152 -4.67 -1.75 -11.62
CA ARG A 152 -4.41 -3.06 -12.23
C ARG A 152 -3.21 -3.03 -13.16
#